data_AF-A0A938DJ51-F1
#
_entry.id   AF-A0A938DJ51-F1
#
_cell.length_a   1.000
_cell.length_b   1.000
_cell.length_c   1.000
_cell.angle_alpha   90.00
_cell.angle_beta   90.00
_cell.angle_gamma   90.00
#
_symmetry.space_group_name_H-M   'P 1'
#
loop_
_entity.id
_entity.type
_entity.pdbx_description
1 polymer ?
#
loop_
_entity_poly.entity_id
_entity_poly.type
_entity_poly.pdbx_seq_one_letter_code
_entity_poly.pdbx_strand_id
1 'polypeptide(L)'
;MSLSRCAARQVAFGAMRIPGDLPRRPSFPGGGGFTFRRPRRSRIILSVVLIAVVALFASGRSVASFYIDVLWHQSLGRTDVFWGVLLTRLGLATAFTLVFAVVLAVNMWIADRLRPEFVPATPQERALAGYRQLTSRRRWTLRAIVALLLGFMIGSPAAAQWQDWALFRNTVPFGLKDPLFSQDVSFYLMRLPFIEFVVDWSFAALVLITLVTAGVHALNGGIRLQIQGRKVTPLAKVHLSVLFAVLSVVRAVDYWFSRYNLTRSTRGVVQGATYTDVNAQLPATQLMILVSLAVAVLFLANFRQRGWRLPILATVLWIVIAITAGGVYPAVVQRFIVQPNVSTRELPFIDRNIAATKSAMG
;
A
#
# COMPACT_ATOMS: atom_id res chain seq x y z
N MET A 1 81.51 -62.91 -42.12
CA MET A 1 81.65 -62.08 -43.33
C MET A 1 80.26 -62.01 -43.99
N SER A 2 79.69 -60.80 -44.13
CA SER A 2 78.51 -60.45 -44.99
C SER A 2 77.16 -61.16 -44.72
N LEU A 3 76.18 -60.59 -44.01
CA LEU A 3 75.16 -59.58 -44.40
C LEU A 3 74.14 -60.02 -45.48
N SER A 4 72.85 -60.07 -45.10
CA SER A 4 71.63 -59.61 -45.84
C SER A 4 70.36 -60.11 -45.13
N ARG A 5 69.78 -59.36 -44.19
CA ARG A 5 68.59 -58.48 -44.34
C ARG A 5 67.44 -59.05 -45.19
N CYS A 6 66.34 -59.43 -44.53
CA CYS A 6 64.99 -59.33 -45.08
C CYS A 6 64.06 -58.74 -44.00
N ALA A 7 63.23 -57.78 -44.41
CA ALA A 7 62.63 -56.76 -43.58
C ALA A 7 61.28 -57.21 -42.97
N ALA A 8 61.17 -57.14 -41.65
CA ALA A 8 59.88 -57.19 -40.95
C ALA A 8 59.28 -55.78 -40.91
N ARG A 9 58.17 -55.59 -41.61
CA ARG A 9 57.36 -54.37 -41.62
C ARG A 9 56.54 -54.32 -40.32
N GLN A 10 57.10 -53.78 -39.24
CA GLN A 10 56.32 -53.41 -38.06
C GLN A 10 55.68 -52.05 -38.29
N VAL A 11 54.35 -52.05 -38.36
CA VAL A 11 53.51 -50.87 -38.26
C VAL A 11 53.73 -50.30 -36.85
N ALA A 12 54.47 -49.20 -36.76
CA ALA A 12 54.59 -48.44 -35.53
C ALA A 12 53.21 -47.87 -35.18
N PHE A 13 52.61 -48.37 -34.10
CA PHE A 13 51.57 -47.64 -33.39
C PHE A 13 52.14 -46.27 -33.03
N GLY A 14 51.58 -45.22 -33.63
CA GLY A 14 51.91 -43.85 -33.28
C GLY A 14 51.70 -43.67 -31.78
N ALA A 15 52.76 -43.24 -31.09
CA ALA A 15 52.68 -42.86 -29.69
C ALA A 15 51.53 -41.86 -29.51
N MET A 16 50.53 -42.27 -28.74
CA MET A 16 49.43 -41.41 -28.31
C MET A 16 50.07 -40.26 -27.52
N ARG A 17 50.13 -39.07 -28.13
CA ARG A 17 50.59 -37.86 -27.44
C ARG A 17 49.70 -37.67 -26.21
N ILE A 18 50.31 -37.71 -25.04
CA ILE A 18 49.69 -37.27 -23.80
C ILE A 18 49.27 -35.81 -24.02
N PRO A 19 47.99 -35.43 -23.87
CA PRO A 19 47.56 -34.06 -24.10
C PRO A 19 47.99 -33.18 -22.92
N GLY A 20 49.28 -32.81 -22.89
CA GLY A 20 49.84 -31.83 -21.96
C GLY A 20 49.67 -30.39 -22.44
N ASP A 21 49.42 -30.17 -23.72
CA ASP A 21 49.45 -28.84 -24.35
C ASP A 21 48.13 -28.45 -25.02
N LEU A 22 47.01 -28.66 -24.33
CA LEU A 22 45.80 -27.92 -24.66
C LEU A 22 45.94 -26.49 -24.11
N PRO A 23 45.75 -25.43 -24.92
CA PRO A 23 45.71 -24.07 -24.40
C PRO A 23 44.64 -24.00 -23.32
N ARG A 24 45.02 -23.54 -22.12
CA ARG A 24 44.09 -23.33 -21.01
C ARG A 24 42.94 -22.48 -21.55
N ARG A 25 41.73 -23.04 -21.57
CA ARG A 25 40.52 -22.28 -21.92
C ARG A 25 40.53 -21.00 -21.07
N PRO A 26 40.33 -19.81 -21.67
CA PRO A 26 40.18 -18.61 -20.86
C PRO A 26 39.01 -18.88 -19.91
N SER A 27 39.31 -18.89 -18.62
CA SER A 27 38.30 -18.90 -17.57
C SER A 27 37.52 -17.59 -17.72
N PHE A 28 36.39 -17.67 -18.43
CA PHE A 28 35.39 -16.62 -18.40
C PHE A 28 35.12 -16.29 -16.93
N PRO A 29 35.25 -15.03 -16.50
CA PRO A 29 34.85 -14.65 -15.16
C PRO A 29 33.39 -15.11 -15.00
N GLY A 30 33.19 -16.08 -14.11
CA GLY A 30 31.87 -16.58 -13.75
C GLY A 30 30.97 -15.39 -13.47
N GLY A 31 29.75 -15.46 -14.01
CA GLY A 31 28.81 -14.36 -14.10
C GLY A 31 28.78 -13.49 -12.85
N GLY A 32 28.64 -12.19 -13.08
CA GLY A 32 28.48 -11.15 -12.07
C GLY A 32 27.28 -11.43 -11.17
N GLY A 33 27.47 -12.32 -10.19
CA GLY A 33 26.68 -12.33 -8.99
C GLY A 33 26.97 -11.02 -8.27
N PHE A 34 25.93 -10.33 -7.82
CA PHE A 34 26.08 -9.25 -6.85
C PHE A 34 26.76 -9.82 -5.60
N THR A 35 28.09 -9.77 -5.55
CA THR A 35 28.82 -10.06 -4.32
C THR A 35 28.54 -8.89 -3.39
N PHE A 36 27.73 -9.10 -2.36
CA PHE A 36 27.64 -8.18 -1.23
C PHE A 36 29.02 -8.14 -0.56
N ARG A 37 29.90 -7.27 -1.07
CA ARG A 37 31.20 -7.01 -0.46
C ARG A 37 30.91 -6.45 0.93
N ARG A 38 31.22 -7.22 1.97
CA ARG A 38 31.02 -6.79 3.37
C ARG A 38 31.57 -5.36 3.50
N PRO A 39 30.74 -4.38 3.91
CA PRO A 39 31.20 -3.01 3.99
C PRO A 39 32.43 -2.98 4.90
N ARG A 40 33.50 -2.29 4.46
CA ARG A 40 34.70 -2.10 5.29
C ARG A 40 34.25 -1.56 6.65
N ARG A 41 34.80 -2.10 7.75
CA ARG A 41 34.42 -1.70 9.12
C ARG A 41 34.43 -0.18 9.29
N SER A 42 35.34 0.52 8.62
CA SER A 42 35.41 1.99 8.57
C SER A 42 34.17 2.67 7.97
N ARG A 43 33.54 2.10 6.93
CA ARG A 43 32.30 2.64 6.35
C ARG A 43 31.09 2.40 7.27
N ILE A 44 31.04 1.26 7.95
CA ILE A 44 30.00 0.98 8.95
C ILE A 44 30.13 1.96 10.12
N ILE A 45 31.35 2.15 10.64
CA ILE A 45 31.63 3.10 11.72
C ILE A 45 31.27 4.52 11.29
N LEU A 46 31.68 4.95 10.08
CA LEU A 46 31.35 6.27 9.56
C LEU A 46 29.83 6.49 9.41
N SER A 47 29.10 5.50 8.89
CA SER A 47 27.63 5.58 8.77
C SER A 47 26.94 5.60 10.14
N VAL A 48 27.40 4.81 11.10
CA VAL A 48 26.86 4.80 12.47
C VAL A 48 27.12 6.12 13.17
N VAL A 49 28.32 6.68 13.05
CA VAL A 49 28.67 8.00 13.61
C VAL A 49 27.84 9.11 12.97
N LEU A 50 27.70 9.10 11.63
CA LEU A 50 26.88 10.07 10.93
C LEU A 50 25.40 10.00 11.35
N ILE A 51 24.84 8.78 11.46
CA ILE A 51 23.47 8.56 11.95
C ILE A 51 23.34 9.04 13.40
N ALA A 52 24.32 8.76 14.26
CA ALA A 52 24.32 9.19 15.65
C ALA A 52 24.39 10.72 15.78
N VAL A 53 25.19 11.39 14.97
CA VAL A 53 25.29 12.86 14.94
C VAL A 53 23.99 13.48 14.43
N VAL A 54 23.43 12.96 13.32
CA VAL A 54 22.13 13.44 12.81
C VAL A 54 21.02 13.20 13.83
N ALA A 55 21.00 12.03 14.48
CA ALA A 55 20.05 11.71 15.55
C ALA A 55 20.24 12.64 16.76
N LEU A 56 21.47 12.95 17.15
CA LEU A 56 21.78 13.85 18.25
C LEU A 56 21.30 15.28 17.97
N PHE A 57 21.63 15.85 16.80
CA PHE A 57 21.19 17.20 16.43
C PHE A 57 19.68 17.29 16.22
N ALA A 58 19.07 16.28 15.59
CA ALA A 58 17.62 16.18 15.49
C ALA A 58 16.96 16.05 16.87
N SER A 59 17.58 15.30 17.79
CA SER A 59 17.09 15.17 19.16
C SER A 59 17.27 16.46 19.97
N GLY A 60 18.36 17.19 19.82
CA GLY A 60 18.64 18.41 20.59
C GLY A 60 17.60 19.49 20.29
N ARG A 61 17.29 19.71 19.01
CA ARG A 61 16.23 20.64 18.60
C ARG A 61 14.85 20.19 19.09
N SER A 62 14.55 18.89 18.97
CA SER A 62 13.25 18.34 19.39
C SER A 62 13.06 18.39 20.91
N VAL A 63 14.12 18.14 21.68
CA VAL A 63 14.11 18.21 23.14
C VAL A 63 14.01 19.66 23.60
N ALA A 64 14.72 20.58 22.94
CA ALA A 64 14.62 22.01 23.23
C ALA A 64 13.20 22.54 22.94
N SER A 65 12.61 22.21 21.77
CA SER A 65 11.24 22.62 21.47
C SER A 65 10.24 22.00 22.44
N PHE A 66 10.38 20.71 22.75
CA PHE A 66 9.53 20.04 23.74
C PHE A 66 9.61 20.72 25.12
N TYR A 67 10.82 21.05 25.58
CA TYR A 67 11.01 21.71 26.87
C TYR A 67 10.42 23.12 26.88
N ILE A 68 10.62 23.89 25.80
CA ILE A 68 10.02 25.23 25.64
C ILE A 68 8.49 25.13 25.63
N ASP A 69 7.92 24.17 24.92
CA ASP A 69 6.47 23.97 24.87
C ASP A 69 5.91 23.61 26.25
N VAL A 70 6.61 22.78 27.03
CA VAL A 70 6.22 22.46 28.42
C VAL A 70 6.24 23.71 29.28
N LEU A 71 7.32 24.50 29.24
CA LEU A 71 7.43 25.75 30.02
C LEU A 71 6.37 26.77 29.62
N TRP A 72 6.06 26.87 28.32
CA TRP A 72 5.00 27.75 27.81
C TRP A 72 3.61 27.37 28.34
N HIS A 73 3.27 26.07 28.35
CA HIS A 73 1.99 25.63 28.90
C HIS A 73 1.94 25.73 30.43
N GLN A 74 3.08 25.58 31.11
CA GLN A 74 3.20 25.83 32.54
C GLN A 74 2.96 27.31 32.88
N SER A 75 3.53 28.24 32.12
CA SER A 75 3.35 29.68 32.38
C SER A 75 1.90 30.14 32.17
N LEU A 76 1.16 29.46 31.29
CA LEU A 76 -0.27 29.70 31.07
C LEU A 76 -1.19 28.95 32.06
N GLY A 77 -0.63 28.11 32.95
CA GLY A 77 -1.41 27.26 33.86
C GLY A 77 -2.25 26.18 33.14
N ARG A 78 -1.89 25.83 31.90
CA ARG A 78 -2.62 24.89 31.01
C ARG A 78 -1.78 23.68 30.62
N THR A 79 -1.12 23.08 31.61
CA THR A 79 -0.34 21.85 31.44
C THR A 79 -1.21 20.64 31.06
N ASP A 80 -2.49 20.67 31.45
CA ASP A 80 -3.52 19.72 31.06
C ASP A 80 -3.67 19.62 29.53
N VAL A 81 -3.68 20.76 28.83
CA VAL A 81 -3.81 20.80 27.37
C VAL A 81 -2.59 20.18 26.71
N PHE A 82 -1.39 20.49 27.19
CA PHE A 82 -0.14 19.92 26.66
C PHE A 82 -0.14 18.40 26.74
N TRP A 83 -0.37 17.84 27.94
CA TRP A 83 -0.39 16.39 28.14
C TRP A 83 -1.57 15.74 27.42
N GLY A 84 -2.73 16.39 27.36
CA GLY A 84 -3.89 15.92 26.61
C GLY A 84 -3.60 15.76 25.11
N VAL A 85 -2.99 16.78 24.49
CA VAL A 85 -2.58 16.73 23.08
C VAL A 85 -1.51 15.68 22.85
N LEU A 86 -0.46 15.64 23.69
CA LEU A 86 0.63 14.67 23.55
C LEU A 86 0.15 13.22 23.67
N LEU A 87 -0.65 12.92 24.70
CA LEU A 87 -1.22 11.59 24.92
C LEU A 87 -2.16 11.19 23.79
N THR A 88 -2.93 12.14 23.24
CA THR A 88 -3.78 11.88 22.08
C THR A 88 -2.96 11.53 20.84
N ARG A 89 -1.90 12.29 20.54
CA ARG A 89 -1.00 12.01 19.41
C ARG A 89 -0.34 10.64 19.53
N LEU A 90 0.20 10.33 20.71
CA LEU A 90 0.84 9.04 21.00
C LEU A 90 -0.19 7.90 20.98
N GLY A 91 -1.40 8.14 21.51
CA GLY A 91 -2.50 7.19 21.52
C GLY A 91 -2.94 6.82 20.11
N LEU A 92 -3.13 7.80 19.22
CA LEU A 92 -3.47 7.57 17.82
C LEU A 92 -2.36 6.81 17.09
N ALA A 93 -1.11 7.26 17.18
CA ALA A 93 0.01 6.54 16.55
C ALA A 93 0.07 5.07 17.01
N THR A 94 -0.01 4.85 18.32
CA THR A 94 0.07 3.50 18.91
C THR A 94 -1.13 2.65 18.49
N ALA A 95 -2.34 3.17 18.57
CA ALA A 95 -3.55 2.43 18.21
C ALA A 95 -3.51 1.97 16.74
N PHE A 96 -3.22 2.88 15.80
CA PHE A 96 -3.17 2.54 14.39
C PHE A 96 -1.99 1.60 14.08
N THR A 97 -0.83 1.80 14.70
CA THR A 97 0.30 0.87 14.59
C THR A 97 -0.04 -0.53 15.07
N LEU A 98 -0.70 -0.66 16.24
CA LEU A 98 -1.08 -1.96 16.79
C LEU A 98 -2.14 -2.64 15.94
N VAL A 99 -3.16 -1.91 15.48
CA VAL A 99 -4.19 -2.46 14.59
C VAL A 99 -3.54 -3.01 13.32
N PHE A 100 -2.67 -2.24 12.66
CA PHE A 100 -1.95 -2.72 11.49
C PHE A 100 -1.10 -3.96 11.80
N ALA A 101 -0.29 -3.89 12.86
CA ALA A 101 0.65 -4.95 13.22
C ALA A 101 -0.08 -6.27 13.53
N VAL A 102 -1.21 -6.20 14.25
CA VAL A 102 -2.05 -7.35 14.57
C VAL A 102 -2.66 -7.94 13.29
N VAL A 103 -3.29 -7.12 12.45
CA VAL A 103 -3.92 -7.61 11.20
C VAL A 103 -2.86 -8.22 10.28
N LEU A 104 -1.69 -7.60 10.14
CA LEU A 104 -0.60 -8.16 9.34
C LEU A 104 -0.09 -9.48 9.94
N ALA A 105 0.15 -9.53 11.24
CA ALA A 105 0.62 -10.74 11.92
C ALA A 105 -0.36 -11.91 11.76
N VAL A 106 -1.67 -11.65 11.87
CA VAL A 106 -2.73 -12.64 11.63
C VAL A 106 -2.68 -13.14 10.18
N ASN A 107 -2.59 -12.25 9.19
CA ASN A 107 -2.49 -12.65 7.78
C ASN A 107 -1.23 -13.48 7.49
N MET A 108 -0.09 -13.11 8.07
CA MET A 108 1.14 -13.89 7.94
C MET A 108 1.04 -15.25 8.63
N TRP A 109 0.34 -15.34 9.75
CA TRP A 109 0.08 -16.59 10.45
C TRP A 109 -0.85 -17.52 9.63
N ILE A 110 -1.92 -16.98 9.06
CA ILE A 110 -2.80 -17.72 8.13
C ILE A 110 -1.99 -18.20 6.91
N ALA A 111 -1.15 -17.35 6.33
CA ALA A 111 -0.32 -17.71 5.17
C ALA A 111 0.67 -18.86 5.48
N ASP A 112 1.14 -18.97 6.71
CA ASP A 112 1.97 -20.10 7.16
C ASP A 112 1.18 -21.37 7.37
N ARG A 113 -0.06 -21.26 7.86
CA ARG A 113 -0.92 -22.42 8.07
C ARG A 113 -1.37 -23.03 6.75
N LEU A 114 -1.52 -22.22 5.70
CA LEU A 114 -1.92 -22.63 4.35
C LEU A 114 -0.74 -23.10 3.46
N ARG A 115 0.43 -23.38 4.05
CA ARG A 115 1.62 -23.83 3.31
C ARG A 115 1.41 -25.22 2.68
N PRO A 116 1.85 -25.48 1.45
CA PRO A 116 1.84 -26.83 0.86
C PRO A 116 2.83 -27.76 1.58
N GLU A 117 2.42 -29.01 1.85
CA GLU A 117 3.23 -30.00 2.57
C GLU A 117 4.39 -30.58 1.73
N PHE A 118 4.25 -30.64 0.40
CA PHE A 118 5.28 -31.19 -0.49
C PHE A 118 5.62 -30.22 -1.63
N VAL A 119 6.91 -29.84 -1.71
CA VAL A 119 7.45 -28.97 -2.75
C VAL A 119 8.64 -29.69 -3.41
N PRO A 120 8.48 -30.25 -4.64
CA PRO A 120 9.56 -30.93 -5.33
C PRO A 120 10.63 -29.92 -5.78
N ALA A 121 11.86 -30.11 -5.28
CA ALA A 121 12.95 -29.14 -5.38
C ALA A 121 13.39 -28.83 -6.81
N THR A 122 13.05 -27.64 -7.29
CA THR A 122 13.65 -27.03 -8.50
C THR A 122 14.99 -26.32 -8.16
N PRO A 123 15.87 -26.06 -9.15
CA PRO A 123 17.14 -25.34 -8.92
C PRO A 123 16.97 -23.94 -8.30
N GLN A 124 15.89 -23.24 -8.63
CA GLN A 124 15.52 -21.93 -8.03
C GLN A 124 15.08 -22.06 -6.57
N GLU A 125 14.45 -23.18 -6.20
CA GLU A 125 14.03 -23.45 -4.82
C GLU A 125 15.20 -23.76 -3.88
N ARG A 126 16.33 -24.26 -4.40
CA ARG A 126 17.58 -24.45 -3.62
C ARG A 126 18.21 -23.11 -3.21
N ALA A 127 18.13 -22.07 -4.04
CA ALA A 127 18.56 -20.71 -3.66
C ALA A 127 17.67 -20.11 -2.55
N LEU A 128 16.37 -20.41 -2.57
CA LEU A 128 15.43 -20.03 -1.51
C LEU A 128 15.56 -20.89 -0.23
N ALA A 129 16.17 -22.08 -0.31
CA ALA A 129 16.27 -23.01 0.83
C ALA A 129 17.12 -22.43 1.98
N GLY A 130 18.20 -21.70 1.67
CA GLY A 130 19.02 -21.02 2.68
C GLY A 130 18.24 -19.95 3.46
N TYR A 131 17.39 -19.18 2.78
CA TYR A 131 16.47 -18.23 3.42
C TYR A 131 15.38 -18.94 4.25
N ARG A 132 14.83 -20.07 3.78
CA ARG A 132 13.85 -20.86 4.54
C ARG A 132 14.42 -21.43 5.84
N GLN A 133 15.70 -21.79 5.85
CA GLN A 133 16.38 -22.39 7.02
C GLN A 133 16.65 -21.37 8.13
N LEU A 134 17.13 -20.16 7.80
CA LEU A 134 17.27 -19.04 8.74
C LEU A 134 15.94 -18.61 9.36
N THR A 135 14.87 -18.69 8.58
CA THR A 135 13.53 -18.30 9.02
C THR A 135 12.92 -19.39 9.93
N SER A 136 13.38 -20.66 9.92
CA SER A 136 12.68 -21.78 10.60
C SER A 136 12.57 -21.68 12.13
N ARG A 137 13.63 -21.27 12.85
CA ARG A 137 13.65 -21.29 14.33
C ARG A 137 13.14 -20.00 14.98
N ARG A 138 13.20 -18.86 14.28
CA ARG A 138 12.76 -17.52 14.74
C ARG A 138 11.68 -16.90 13.85
N ARG A 139 10.96 -17.75 13.11
CA ARG A 139 9.95 -17.39 12.10
C ARG A 139 8.97 -16.34 12.61
N TRP A 140 8.39 -16.59 13.78
CA TRP A 140 7.37 -15.71 14.35
C TRP A 140 7.97 -14.42 14.93
N THR A 141 9.14 -14.49 15.58
CA THR A 141 9.85 -13.29 16.08
C THR A 141 10.20 -12.32 14.96
N LEU A 142 10.76 -12.81 13.86
CA LEU A 142 11.09 -11.97 12.69
C LEU A 142 9.85 -11.32 12.09
N ARG A 143 8.73 -12.04 12.03
CA ARG A 143 7.47 -11.52 11.49
C ARG A 143 6.79 -10.52 12.41
N ALA A 144 6.83 -10.75 13.72
CA ALA A 144 6.36 -9.78 14.71
C ALA A 144 7.17 -8.48 14.62
N ILE A 145 8.50 -8.58 14.48
CA ILE A 145 9.37 -7.41 14.25
C ILE A 145 8.99 -6.69 12.94
N VAL A 146 8.84 -7.42 11.84
CA VAL A 146 8.42 -6.82 10.55
C VAL A 146 7.05 -6.16 10.66
N ALA A 147 6.08 -6.81 11.32
CA ALA A 147 4.73 -6.28 11.49
C ALA A 147 4.71 -5.02 12.36
N LEU A 148 5.52 -4.98 13.42
CA LEU A 148 5.67 -3.80 14.27
C LEU A 148 6.37 -2.66 13.53
N LEU A 149 7.45 -2.94 12.78
CA LEU A 149 8.18 -1.94 12.01
C LEU A 149 7.31 -1.32 10.91
N LEU A 150 6.63 -2.14 10.11
CA LEU A 150 5.70 -1.66 9.09
C LEU A 150 4.49 -0.98 9.72
N GLY A 151 3.98 -1.50 10.84
CA GLY A 151 2.90 -0.88 11.60
C GLY A 151 3.27 0.48 12.15
N PHE A 152 4.50 0.68 12.62
CA PHE A 152 5.00 1.98 13.03
C PHE A 152 5.07 2.94 11.83
N MET A 153 5.56 2.46 10.69
CA MET A 153 5.68 3.26 9.47
C MET A 153 4.31 3.71 8.92
N ILE A 154 3.30 2.83 8.96
CA ILE A 154 1.94 3.11 8.46
C ILE A 154 1.05 3.79 9.52
N GLY A 155 1.26 3.51 10.80
CA GLY A 155 0.45 4.05 11.90
C GLY A 155 0.92 5.41 12.43
N SER A 156 2.21 5.72 12.37
CA SER A 156 2.75 6.99 12.92
C SER A 156 2.15 8.27 12.33
N PRO A 157 1.72 8.35 11.05
CA PRO A 157 1.04 9.54 10.53
C PRO A 157 -0.28 9.87 11.24
N ALA A 158 -0.90 8.89 11.93
CA ALA A 158 -2.12 9.12 12.71
C ALA A 158 -1.91 10.11 13.87
N ALA A 159 -0.66 10.28 14.36
CA ALA A 159 -0.35 11.32 15.34
C ALA A 159 -0.68 12.74 14.83
N ALA A 160 -0.56 12.98 13.53
CA ALA A 160 -0.86 14.29 12.95
C ALA A 160 -2.37 14.61 12.97
N GLN A 161 -3.22 13.58 13.06
CA GLN A 161 -4.69 13.69 12.98
C GLN A 161 -5.36 13.93 14.34
N TRP A 162 -4.60 14.45 15.32
CA TRP A 162 -5.11 14.69 16.67
C TRP A 162 -6.21 15.76 16.71
N GLN A 163 -6.17 16.76 15.81
CA GLN A 163 -7.20 17.81 15.71
C GLN A 163 -8.51 17.23 15.18
N ASP A 164 -8.44 16.48 14.08
CA ASP A 164 -9.60 15.83 13.47
C ASP A 164 -10.21 14.79 14.42
N TRP A 165 -9.38 14.04 15.15
CA TRP A 165 -9.85 13.15 16.22
C TRP A 165 -10.54 13.91 17.36
N ALA A 166 -9.98 15.04 17.80
CA ALA A 166 -10.56 15.84 18.87
C ALA A 166 -11.93 16.42 18.47
N LEU A 167 -12.06 16.89 17.23
CA LEU A 167 -13.33 17.38 16.64
C LEU A 167 -14.33 16.23 16.44
N PHE A 168 -13.86 15.07 15.97
CA PHE A 168 -14.68 13.87 15.81
C PHE A 168 -15.24 13.40 17.15
N ARG A 169 -14.42 13.42 18.21
CA ARG A 169 -14.84 12.96 19.54
C ARG A 169 -15.78 13.95 20.22
N ASN A 170 -15.56 15.25 20.03
CA ASN A 170 -16.31 16.33 20.66
C ASN A 170 -17.21 17.08 19.66
N THR A 171 -17.89 16.34 18.78
CA THR A 171 -18.77 16.96 17.78
C THR A 171 -19.95 17.67 18.44
N VAL A 172 -20.19 18.93 18.05
CA VAL A 172 -21.36 19.72 18.45
C VAL A 172 -22.20 20.05 17.22
N PRO A 173 -23.52 19.81 17.22
CA PRO A 173 -24.38 20.13 16.08
C PRO A 173 -24.52 21.65 15.90
N PHE A 174 -24.50 22.11 14.65
CA PHE A 174 -24.75 23.52 14.33
C PHE A 174 -26.25 23.82 14.24
N GLY A 175 -27.09 22.80 13.98
CA GLY A 175 -28.54 22.96 13.79
C GLY A 175 -28.91 23.41 12.36
N LEU A 176 -27.92 23.56 11.49
CA LEU A 176 -28.10 23.94 10.09
C LEU A 176 -27.81 22.72 9.20
N LYS A 177 -28.80 22.31 8.41
CA LYS A 177 -28.69 21.17 7.48
C LYS A 177 -28.34 21.65 6.08
N ASP A 178 -27.49 20.90 5.41
CA ASP A 178 -27.17 21.17 4.01
C ASP A 178 -28.35 20.80 3.08
N PRO A 179 -28.58 21.56 2.01
CA PRO A 179 -29.68 21.32 1.09
C PRO A 179 -29.44 20.12 0.15
N LEU A 180 -28.21 19.61 0.06
CA LEU A 180 -27.84 18.52 -0.87
C LEU A 180 -27.98 17.14 -0.22
N PHE A 181 -27.39 16.92 0.96
CA PHE A 181 -27.38 15.61 1.62
C PHE A 181 -28.21 15.57 2.93
N SER A 182 -28.84 16.67 3.33
CA SER A 182 -29.60 16.83 4.58
C SER A 182 -28.81 16.49 5.85
N GLN A 183 -27.48 16.61 5.81
CA GLN A 183 -26.55 16.45 6.91
C GLN A 183 -26.28 17.79 7.59
N ASP A 184 -26.05 17.76 8.90
CA ASP A 184 -25.66 18.96 9.66
C ASP A 184 -24.25 19.42 9.26
N VAL A 185 -23.98 20.73 9.30
CA VAL A 185 -22.65 21.28 9.00
C VAL A 185 -21.55 20.67 9.88
N SER A 186 -21.85 20.29 11.12
CA SER A 186 -20.92 19.59 12.03
C SER A 186 -20.36 18.29 11.42
N PHE A 187 -21.15 17.59 10.62
CA PHE A 187 -20.69 16.37 9.96
C PHE A 187 -19.50 16.64 9.04
N TYR A 188 -19.59 17.69 8.22
CA TYR A 188 -18.57 18.03 7.22
C TYR A 188 -17.28 18.57 7.83
N LEU A 189 -17.39 19.36 8.89
CA LEU A 189 -16.23 20.03 9.50
C LEU A 189 -15.55 19.18 10.58
N MET A 190 -16.33 18.41 11.35
CA MET A 190 -15.81 17.73 12.55
C MET A 190 -15.70 16.22 12.39
N ARG A 191 -16.59 15.57 11.62
CA ARG A 191 -16.62 14.10 11.51
C ARG A 191 -15.95 13.57 10.26
N LEU A 192 -16.28 14.17 9.12
CA LEU A 192 -15.88 13.69 7.80
C LEU A 192 -14.35 13.60 7.64
N PRO A 193 -13.52 14.58 8.04
CA PRO A 193 -12.07 14.51 7.86
C PRO A 193 -11.44 13.29 8.55
N PHE A 194 -11.84 13.00 9.79
CA PHE A 194 -11.34 11.84 10.52
C PHE A 194 -11.82 10.52 9.92
N ILE A 195 -13.07 10.45 9.47
CA ILE A 195 -13.61 9.25 8.79
C ILE A 195 -12.84 8.98 7.49
N GLU A 196 -12.62 10.00 6.67
CA GLU A 196 -11.85 9.89 5.43
C GLU A 196 -10.42 9.42 5.71
N PHE A 197 -9.76 10.00 6.71
CA PHE A 197 -8.45 9.54 7.16
C PHE A 197 -8.44 8.05 7.54
N VAL A 198 -9.42 7.57 8.31
CA VAL A 198 -9.51 6.15 8.69
C VAL A 198 -9.70 5.25 7.47
N VAL A 199 -10.53 5.65 6.51
CA VAL A 199 -10.79 4.89 5.29
C VAL A 199 -9.55 4.84 4.41
N ASP A 200 -8.89 5.97 4.18
CA ASP A 200 -7.64 6.07 3.40
C ASP A 200 -6.52 5.25 4.04
N TRP A 201 -6.36 5.38 5.35
CA TRP A 201 -5.42 4.60 6.13
C TRP A 201 -5.70 3.09 6.01
N SER A 202 -6.97 2.69 6.12
CA SER A 202 -7.39 1.28 6.00
C SER A 202 -7.09 0.74 4.61
N PHE A 203 -7.32 1.53 3.56
CA PHE A 203 -6.99 1.15 2.20
C PHE A 203 -5.48 0.95 2.03
N ALA A 204 -4.66 1.93 2.43
CA ALA A 204 -3.20 1.84 2.36
C ALA A 204 -2.65 0.66 3.17
N ALA A 205 -3.18 0.44 4.39
CA ALA A 205 -2.86 -0.69 5.25
C ALA A 205 -3.14 -2.03 4.54
N LEU A 206 -4.34 -2.20 3.98
CA LEU A 206 -4.75 -3.43 3.30
C LEU A 206 -3.95 -3.69 2.03
N VAL A 207 -3.58 -2.65 1.27
CA VAL A 207 -2.68 -2.78 0.11
C VAL A 207 -1.35 -3.39 0.57
N LEU A 208 -0.73 -2.79 1.59
CA LEU A 208 0.56 -3.27 2.10
C LEU A 208 0.45 -4.68 2.69
N ILE A 209 -0.60 -4.96 3.47
CA ILE A 209 -0.87 -6.30 4.02
C ILE A 209 -1.01 -7.32 2.88
N THR A 210 -1.72 -6.98 1.82
CA THR A 210 -1.90 -7.86 0.64
C THR A 210 -0.57 -8.13 -0.04
N LEU A 211 0.27 -7.10 -0.24
CA LEU A 211 1.60 -7.24 -0.82
C LEU A 211 2.52 -8.13 0.02
N VAL A 212 2.60 -7.89 1.34
CA VAL A 212 3.41 -8.69 2.25
C VAL A 212 2.89 -10.13 2.32
N THR A 213 1.57 -10.33 2.39
CA THR A 213 0.95 -11.66 2.44
C THR A 213 1.18 -12.43 1.14
N ALA A 214 1.08 -11.78 -0.02
CA ALA A 214 1.44 -12.37 -1.30
C ALA A 214 2.94 -12.76 -1.34
N GLY A 215 3.81 -11.90 -0.81
CA GLY A 215 5.24 -12.20 -0.64
C GLY A 215 5.48 -13.42 0.25
N VAL A 216 4.78 -13.55 1.38
CA VAL A 216 4.85 -14.72 2.27
C VAL A 216 4.38 -15.99 1.55
N HIS A 217 3.28 -15.92 0.78
CA HIS A 217 2.82 -17.05 -0.05
C HIS A 217 3.84 -17.43 -1.11
N ALA A 218 4.54 -16.47 -1.73
CA ALA A 218 5.62 -16.74 -2.68
C ALA A 218 6.82 -17.43 -2.00
N LEU A 219 7.25 -16.93 -0.83
CA LEU A 219 8.34 -17.51 -0.04
C LEU A 219 8.02 -18.92 0.49
N ASN A 220 6.75 -19.15 0.84
CA ASN A 220 6.25 -20.46 1.28
C ASN A 220 6.03 -21.45 0.12
N GLY A 221 6.21 -21.05 -1.14
CA GLY A 221 6.02 -21.91 -2.32
C GLY A 221 4.56 -22.05 -2.78
N GLY A 222 3.65 -21.21 -2.27
CA GLY A 222 2.24 -21.15 -2.65
C GLY A 222 1.98 -20.47 -4.00
N ILE A 223 2.94 -19.71 -4.52
CA ILE A 223 2.94 -19.07 -5.85
C ILE A 223 4.15 -19.59 -6.62
N ARG A 224 3.91 -20.32 -7.73
CA ARG A 224 4.94 -20.87 -8.61
C ARG A 224 5.00 -20.07 -9.91
N LEU A 225 6.19 -19.61 -10.28
CA LEU A 225 6.49 -18.99 -11.59
C LEU A 225 6.76 -20.06 -12.67
N GLN A 226 6.07 -21.21 -12.63
CA GLN A 226 6.26 -22.28 -13.61
C GLN A 226 5.37 -22.09 -14.85
N ILE A 227 5.93 -22.39 -16.03
CA ILE A 227 5.31 -22.16 -17.34
C ILE A 227 4.18 -23.16 -17.65
N GLN A 228 4.17 -24.34 -17.02
CA GLN A 228 3.09 -25.34 -17.15
C GLN A 228 2.61 -25.84 -15.78
N GLY A 229 1.29 -25.78 -15.56
CA GLY A 229 0.61 -26.16 -14.30
C GLY A 229 -0.06 -25.00 -13.54
N ARG A 230 -0.83 -25.31 -12.48
CA ARG A 230 -1.49 -24.29 -11.62
C ARG A 230 -0.44 -23.39 -10.96
N LYS A 231 -0.39 -22.12 -11.40
CA LYS A 231 0.57 -21.09 -10.93
C LYS A 231 0.40 -20.68 -9.47
N VAL A 232 -0.78 -20.89 -8.87
CA VAL A 232 -1.08 -20.54 -7.47
C VAL A 232 -1.85 -21.69 -6.83
N THR A 233 -1.51 -22.02 -5.59
CA THR A 233 -2.23 -23.05 -4.82
C THR A 233 -3.66 -22.61 -4.51
N PRO A 234 -4.65 -23.53 -4.46
CA PRO A 234 -6.04 -23.16 -4.22
C PRO A 234 -6.26 -22.38 -2.92
N LEU A 235 -5.58 -22.76 -1.84
CA LEU A 235 -5.69 -22.10 -0.54
C LEU A 235 -5.11 -20.68 -0.54
N ALA A 236 -3.93 -20.48 -1.14
CA ALA A 236 -3.35 -19.14 -1.30
C ALA A 236 -4.23 -18.25 -2.19
N LYS A 237 -4.84 -18.83 -3.22
CA LYS A 237 -5.79 -18.14 -4.09
C LYS A 237 -7.01 -17.63 -3.32
N VAL A 238 -7.63 -18.46 -2.46
CA VAL A 238 -8.78 -18.04 -1.65
C VAL A 238 -8.39 -16.90 -0.70
N HIS A 239 -7.29 -17.06 0.03
CA HIS A 239 -6.82 -16.05 0.98
C HIS A 239 -6.57 -14.69 0.29
N LEU A 240 -5.85 -14.68 -0.83
CA LEU A 240 -5.63 -13.44 -1.60
C LEU A 240 -6.93 -12.88 -2.17
N SER A 241 -7.85 -13.72 -2.63
CA SER A 241 -9.14 -13.26 -3.16
C SER A 241 -9.99 -12.59 -2.07
N VAL A 242 -9.98 -13.10 -0.83
CA VAL A 242 -10.64 -12.46 0.30
C VAL A 242 -10.00 -11.10 0.61
N LEU A 243 -8.67 -11.01 0.63
CA LEU A 243 -7.99 -9.72 0.83
C LEU A 243 -8.34 -8.68 -0.24
N PHE A 244 -8.37 -9.08 -1.51
CA PHE A 244 -8.81 -8.20 -2.59
C PHE A 244 -10.29 -7.81 -2.49
N ALA A 245 -11.17 -8.73 -2.07
CA ALA A 245 -12.57 -8.42 -1.85
C ALA A 245 -12.76 -7.37 -0.74
N VAL A 246 -12.06 -7.52 0.39
CA VAL A 246 -12.08 -6.54 1.49
C VAL A 246 -11.55 -5.18 1.00
N LEU A 247 -10.48 -5.17 0.21
CA LEU A 247 -9.90 -3.96 -0.38
C LEU A 247 -10.89 -3.24 -1.32
N SER A 248 -11.66 -3.99 -2.12
CA SER A 248 -12.73 -3.45 -2.96
C SER A 248 -13.89 -2.89 -2.14
N VAL A 249 -14.26 -3.53 -1.03
CA VAL A 249 -15.30 -3.00 -0.12
C VAL A 249 -14.84 -1.69 0.53
N VAL A 250 -13.59 -1.61 1.00
CA VAL A 250 -13.03 -0.36 1.55
C VAL A 250 -13.05 0.75 0.49
N ARG A 251 -12.81 0.44 -0.78
CA ARG A 251 -12.98 1.43 -1.87
C ARG A 251 -14.43 1.86 -2.10
N ALA A 252 -15.39 0.96 -1.96
CA ALA A 252 -16.80 1.35 -2.01
C ALA A 252 -17.14 2.33 -0.87
N VAL A 253 -16.60 2.10 0.34
CA VAL A 253 -16.76 3.00 1.49
C VAL A 253 -16.08 4.36 1.25
N ASP A 254 -14.88 4.36 0.68
CA ASP A 254 -14.17 5.57 0.25
C ASP A 254 -15.01 6.43 -0.70
N TYR A 255 -15.56 5.82 -1.76
CA TYR A 255 -16.47 6.53 -2.66
C TYR A 255 -17.74 7.03 -1.98
N TRP A 256 -18.29 6.27 -1.03
CA TRP A 256 -19.46 6.68 -0.27
C TRP A 256 -19.21 7.94 0.55
N PHE A 257 -18.05 8.08 1.19
CA PHE A 257 -17.72 9.30 1.94
C PHE A 257 -17.23 10.42 1.03
N SER A 258 -16.47 10.11 -0.02
CA SER A 258 -15.97 11.07 -1.00
C SER A 258 -17.08 11.90 -1.67
N ARG A 259 -18.30 11.37 -1.79
CA ARG A 259 -19.45 12.13 -2.33
C ARG A 259 -19.76 13.39 -1.53
N TYR A 260 -19.47 13.41 -0.23
CA TYR A 260 -19.73 14.57 0.62
C TYR A 260 -18.74 15.71 0.34
N ASN A 261 -17.58 15.43 -0.26
CA ASN A 261 -16.62 16.47 -0.66
C ASN A 261 -17.12 17.33 -1.83
N LEU A 262 -18.19 16.92 -2.51
CA LEU A 262 -18.82 17.75 -3.55
C LEU A 262 -19.30 19.09 -2.98
N THR A 263 -19.70 19.15 -1.71
CA THR A 263 -20.12 20.41 -1.06
C THR A 263 -18.94 21.36 -0.78
N ARG A 264 -17.70 20.87 -0.82
CA ARG A 264 -16.46 21.65 -0.62
C ARG A 264 -15.66 21.84 -1.91
N SER A 265 -16.26 21.57 -3.07
CA SER A 265 -15.63 21.68 -4.39
C SER A 265 -15.23 23.13 -4.71
N THR A 266 -13.99 23.33 -5.19
CA THR A 266 -13.47 24.64 -5.66
C THR A 266 -13.37 24.73 -7.18
N ARG A 267 -13.90 23.74 -7.91
CA ARG A 267 -13.70 23.60 -9.37
C ARG A 267 -14.64 24.45 -10.22
N GLY A 268 -15.65 25.05 -9.61
CA GLY A 268 -16.72 25.76 -10.28
C GLY A 268 -16.63 27.28 -10.21
N VAL A 269 -17.70 27.94 -10.68
CA VAL A 269 -17.88 29.40 -10.58
C VAL A 269 -18.03 29.86 -9.13
N VAL A 270 -18.43 28.94 -8.25
CA VAL A 270 -18.63 29.15 -6.81
C VAL A 270 -17.88 28.10 -6.01
N GLN A 271 -17.54 28.44 -4.77
CA GLN A 271 -16.91 27.54 -3.82
C GLN A 271 -17.99 26.67 -3.16
N GLY A 272 -18.27 25.51 -3.76
CA GLY A 272 -19.30 24.59 -3.33
C GLY A 272 -19.75 23.67 -4.47
N ALA A 273 -20.79 22.88 -4.21
CA ALA A 273 -21.35 21.98 -5.22
C ALA A 273 -21.97 22.76 -6.39
N THR A 274 -21.49 22.50 -7.61
CA THR A 274 -22.04 23.06 -8.86
C THR A 274 -23.00 22.12 -9.57
N TYR A 275 -23.64 22.60 -10.65
CA TYR A 275 -24.50 21.76 -11.49
C TYR A 275 -23.78 20.50 -11.97
N THR A 276 -22.52 20.64 -12.43
CA THR A 276 -21.74 19.49 -12.91
C THR A 276 -21.36 18.55 -11.78
N ASP A 277 -21.02 19.06 -10.59
CA ASP A 277 -20.70 18.21 -9.43
C ASP A 277 -21.91 17.35 -9.02
N VAL A 278 -23.12 17.93 -8.98
CA VAL A 278 -24.34 17.23 -8.56
C VAL A 278 -24.91 16.34 -9.66
N ASN A 279 -24.97 16.80 -10.91
CA ASN A 279 -25.65 16.06 -11.98
C ASN A 279 -24.71 15.14 -12.76
N ALA A 280 -23.40 15.34 -12.70
CA ALA A 280 -22.43 14.47 -13.38
C ALA A 280 -21.59 13.66 -12.40
N GLN A 281 -20.96 14.32 -11.42
CA GLN A 281 -19.99 13.64 -10.57
C GLN A 281 -20.64 12.74 -9.52
N LEU A 282 -21.74 13.16 -8.90
CA LEU A 282 -22.46 12.35 -7.92
C LEU A 282 -22.96 11.02 -8.51
N PRO A 283 -23.60 10.97 -9.70
CA PRO A 283 -23.92 9.70 -10.37
C PRO A 283 -22.70 8.85 -10.70
N ALA A 284 -21.58 9.48 -11.12
CA ALA A 284 -20.34 8.76 -11.38
C ALA A 284 -19.80 8.08 -10.11
N THR A 285 -19.82 8.77 -8.97
CA THR A 285 -19.41 8.20 -7.67
C THR A 285 -20.35 7.07 -7.23
N GLN A 286 -21.67 7.20 -7.46
CA GLN A 286 -22.63 6.13 -7.19
C GLN A 286 -22.37 4.88 -8.04
N LEU A 287 -22.07 5.06 -9.33
CA LEU A 287 -21.69 3.97 -10.20
C LEU A 287 -20.40 3.29 -9.70
N MET A 288 -19.40 4.06 -9.27
CA MET A 288 -18.16 3.52 -8.71
C MET A 288 -18.40 2.64 -7.48
N ILE A 289 -19.31 3.04 -6.58
CA ILE A 289 -19.69 2.23 -5.41
C ILE A 289 -20.24 0.88 -5.86
N LEU A 290 -21.19 0.87 -6.80
CA LEU A 290 -21.79 -0.36 -7.32
C LEU A 290 -20.76 -1.27 -7.99
N VAL A 291 -19.88 -0.69 -8.81
CA VAL A 291 -18.81 -1.45 -9.48
C VAL A 291 -17.82 -2.01 -8.47
N SER A 292 -17.39 -1.24 -7.46
CA SER A 292 -16.50 -1.74 -6.41
C SER A 292 -17.11 -2.89 -5.60
N LEU A 293 -18.41 -2.83 -5.30
CA LEU A 293 -19.12 -3.94 -4.65
C LEU A 293 -19.23 -5.16 -5.58
N ALA A 294 -19.52 -4.96 -6.86
CA ALA A 294 -19.55 -6.05 -7.84
C ALA A 294 -18.17 -6.73 -7.97
N VAL A 295 -17.08 -5.95 -7.99
CA VAL A 295 -15.70 -6.46 -7.99
C VAL A 295 -15.43 -7.27 -6.72
N ALA A 296 -15.87 -6.81 -5.55
CA ALA A 296 -15.74 -7.55 -4.30
C ALA A 296 -16.45 -8.92 -4.37
N VAL A 297 -17.68 -8.95 -4.87
CA VAL A 297 -18.46 -10.20 -5.08
C VAL A 297 -17.74 -11.13 -6.06
N LEU A 298 -17.18 -10.59 -7.14
CA LEU A 298 -16.42 -11.38 -8.12
C LEU A 298 -15.15 -11.99 -7.52
N PHE A 299 -14.42 -11.24 -6.69
CA PHE A 299 -13.27 -11.78 -5.95
C PHE A 299 -13.67 -12.90 -5.00
N LEU A 300 -14.79 -12.75 -4.29
CA LEU A 300 -15.31 -13.84 -3.45
C LEU A 300 -15.71 -15.05 -4.32
N ALA A 301 -16.48 -14.87 -5.39
CA ALA A 301 -16.89 -15.96 -6.29
C ALA A 301 -15.72 -16.65 -7.00
N ASN A 302 -14.56 -15.99 -7.10
CA ASN A 302 -13.35 -16.51 -7.74
C ASN A 302 -12.78 -17.78 -7.06
N PHE A 303 -13.16 -18.11 -5.81
CA PHE A 303 -12.75 -19.37 -5.18
C PHE A 303 -13.16 -20.59 -6.02
N ARG A 304 -14.28 -20.49 -6.76
CA ARG A 304 -14.85 -21.59 -7.55
C ARG A 304 -14.27 -21.70 -8.96
N GLN A 305 -13.52 -20.70 -9.42
CA GLN A 305 -13.02 -20.64 -10.80
C GLN A 305 -11.55 -21.07 -10.92
N ARG A 306 -11.15 -21.60 -12.09
CA ARG A 306 -9.78 -22.11 -12.33
C ARG A 306 -8.74 -21.03 -12.69
N GLY A 307 -9.14 -19.78 -12.94
CA GLY A 307 -8.24 -18.71 -13.42
C GLY A 307 -8.26 -17.41 -12.61
N TRP A 308 -7.35 -16.48 -12.93
CA TRP A 308 -7.29 -15.10 -12.40
C TRP A 308 -7.81 -14.05 -13.38
N ARG A 309 -8.30 -14.49 -14.56
CA ARG A 309 -8.69 -13.58 -15.65
C ARG A 309 -9.84 -12.67 -15.26
N LEU A 310 -10.91 -13.20 -14.66
CA LEU A 310 -12.09 -12.39 -14.34
C LEU A 310 -11.81 -11.32 -13.29
N PRO A 311 -11.16 -11.59 -12.14
CA PRO A 311 -10.91 -10.54 -11.16
C PRO A 311 -9.91 -9.49 -11.67
N ILE A 312 -8.87 -9.90 -12.41
CA ILE A 312 -7.93 -8.93 -13.01
C ILE A 312 -8.66 -8.05 -14.02
N LEU A 313 -9.48 -8.62 -14.89
CA LEU A 313 -10.27 -7.86 -15.85
C LEU A 313 -11.24 -6.90 -15.14
N ALA A 314 -11.89 -7.35 -14.07
CA ALA A 314 -12.80 -6.51 -13.28
C ALA A 314 -12.08 -5.34 -12.61
N THR A 315 -10.87 -5.56 -12.05
CA THR A 315 -10.03 -4.48 -11.50
C THR A 315 -9.59 -3.51 -12.59
N VAL A 316 -9.14 -4.00 -13.75
CA VAL A 316 -8.73 -3.14 -14.88
C VAL A 316 -9.92 -2.33 -15.38
N LEU A 317 -11.08 -2.96 -15.55
CA LEU A 317 -12.31 -2.29 -15.96
C LEU A 317 -12.71 -1.20 -14.94
N TRP A 318 -12.63 -1.50 -13.65
CA TRP A 318 -12.88 -0.51 -12.60
C TRP A 318 -11.94 0.70 -12.70
N ILE A 319 -10.62 0.50 -12.92
CA ILE A 319 -9.67 1.60 -13.12
C ILE A 319 -10.06 2.45 -14.34
N VAL A 320 -10.42 1.81 -15.45
CA VAL A 320 -10.84 2.52 -16.67
C VAL A 320 -12.10 3.35 -16.41
N ILE A 321 -13.14 2.76 -15.81
CA ILE A 321 -14.38 3.48 -15.52
C ILE A 321 -14.13 4.61 -14.50
N ALA A 322 -13.27 4.41 -13.50
CA ALA A 322 -12.91 5.47 -12.55
C ALA A 322 -12.29 6.70 -13.24
N ILE A 323 -11.37 6.48 -14.19
CA ILE A 323 -10.75 7.56 -14.97
C ILE A 323 -11.79 8.25 -15.87
N THR A 324 -12.61 7.46 -16.58
CA THR A 324 -13.60 8.01 -17.51
C THR A 324 -14.72 8.75 -16.79
N ALA A 325 -15.30 8.14 -15.75
CA ALA A 325 -16.43 8.71 -15.00
C ALA A 325 -16.00 9.87 -14.10
N GLY A 326 -14.77 9.84 -13.56
CA GLY A 326 -14.24 10.90 -12.69
C GLY A 326 -13.73 12.13 -13.44
N GLY A 327 -13.18 11.98 -14.65
CA GLY A 327 -12.57 13.08 -15.40
C GLY A 327 -13.30 13.46 -16.69
N VAL A 328 -13.56 12.46 -17.55
CA VAL A 328 -14.10 12.71 -18.90
C VAL A 328 -15.57 13.13 -18.84
N TYR A 329 -16.39 12.42 -18.07
CA TYR A 329 -17.82 12.68 -18.02
C TYR A 329 -18.18 14.07 -17.48
N PRO A 330 -17.63 14.53 -16.33
CA PRO A 330 -17.84 15.90 -15.85
C PRO A 330 -17.36 16.97 -16.85
N ALA A 331 -16.23 16.75 -17.51
CA ALA A 331 -15.70 17.70 -18.50
C ALA A 331 -16.63 17.86 -19.70
N VAL A 332 -17.24 16.77 -20.18
CA VAL A 332 -18.22 16.80 -21.28
C VAL A 332 -19.48 17.54 -20.84
N VAL A 333 -20.04 17.23 -19.66
CA VAL A 333 -21.23 17.92 -19.14
C VAL A 333 -20.95 19.42 -18.95
N GLN A 334 -19.80 19.78 -18.38
CA GLN A 334 -19.42 21.17 -18.20
C GLN A 334 -19.33 21.91 -19.54
N ARG A 335 -18.66 21.33 -20.55
CA ARG A 335 -18.40 22.00 -21.83
C ARG A 335 -19.63 22.11 -22.73
N PHE A 336 -20.48 21.08 -22.76
CA PHE A 336 -21.57 21.01 -23.73
C PHE A 336 -22.95 21.35 -23.15
N ILE A 337 -23.15 21.20 -21.84
CA ILE A 337 -24.44 21.46 -21.20
C ILE A 337 -24.39 22.74 -20.35
N VAL A 338 -23.32 22.92 -19.55
CA VAL A 338 -23.24 24.04 -18.61
C VAL A 338 -22.72 25.31 -19.25
N GLN A 339 -21.57 25.28 -19.93
CA GLN A 339 -20.95 26.48 -20.54
C GLN A 339 -21.86 27.26 -21.50
N PRO A 340 -22.73 26.62 -22.31
CA PRO A 340 -23.67 27.37 -23.16
C PRO A 340 -24.79 28.07 -22.37
N ASN A 341 -25.13 27.58 -21.17
CA ASN A 341 -26.29 28.01 -20.38
C ASN A 341 -25.94 28.19 -18.89
N VAL A 342 -24.78 28.77 -18.58
CA VAL A 342 -24.26 28.87 -17.19
C VAL A 342 -25.25 29.62 -16.30
N SER A 343 -25.77 30.74 -16.80
CA SER A 343 -26.64 31.64 -16.04
C SER A 343 -27.92 30.97 -15.57
N THR A 344 -28.50 30.04 -16.32
CA THR A 344 -29.73 29.32 -15.91
C THR A 344 -29.44 28.05 -15.11
N ARG A 345 -28.36 27.33 -15.44
CA ARG A 345 -28.04 26.03 -14.81
C ARG A 345 -27.32 26.16 -13.47
N GLU A 346 -26.48 27.18 -13.29
CA GLU A 346 -25.74 27.40 -12.04
C GLU A 346 -26.48 28.30 -11.05
N LEU A 347 -27.49 29.07 -11.48
CA LEU A 347 -28.27 29.99 -10.62
C LEU A 347 -28.72 29.37 -9.28
N PRO A 348 -29.38 28.18 -9.25
CA PRO A 348 -29.83 27.62 -7.98
C PRO A 348 -28.67 27.22 -7.06
N PHE A 349 -27.48 26.95 -7.59
CA PHE A 349 -26.28 26.66 -6.80
C PHE A 349 -25.61 27.94 -6.30
N ILE A 350 -25.62 29.00 -7.10
CA ILE A 350 -25.14 30.33 -6.70
C ILE A 350 -26.01 30.86 -5.55
N ASP A 351 -27.33 30.80 -5.66
CA ASP A 351 -28.25 31.27 -4.62
C ASP A 351 -28.03 30.55 -3.28
N ARG A 352 -27.82 29.22 -3.33
CA ARG A 352 -27.49 28.43 -2.13
C ARG A 352 -26.18 28.87 -1.50
N ASN A 353 -25.15 29.17 -2.31
CA ASN A 353 -23.87 29.66 -1.81
C ASN A 353 -23.99 31.07 -1.21
N ILE A 354 -24.77 31.96 -1.82
CA ILE A 354 -25.04 33.30 -1.27
C ILE A 354 -25.75 33.18 0.09
N ALA A 355 -26.77 32.33 0.19
CA ALA A 355 -27.49 32.10 1.44
C ALA A 355 -26.56 31.51 2.53
N ALA A 356 -25.71 30.55 2.17
CA ALA A 356 -24.75 29.95 3.09
C ALA A 356 -23.70 30.96 3.58
N THR A 357 -23.12 31.76 2.68
CA THR A 357 -22.13 32.80 3.06
C THR A 357 -22.74 33.86 3.97
N LYS A 358 -23.97 34.31 3.67
CA LYS A 358 -24.72 35.21 4.57
C LYS A 358 -24.90 34.58 5.95
N SER A 359 -25.36 33.34 6.02
CA SER A 359 -25.53 32.65 7.31
C SER A 359 -24.22 32.49 8.10
N ALA A 360 -23.07 32.41 7.42
CA ALA A 360 -21.77 32.24 8.05
C ALA A 360 -21.16 33.56 8.55
N MET A 361 -21.39 34.68 7.86
CA MET A 361 -20.84 35.99 8.23
C MET A 361 -21.74 36.77 9.20
N GLY A 362 -23.02 36.39 9.33
CA GLY A 362 -24.03 37.17 10.04
C GLY A 362 -24.58 38.28 9.15
#